data_AF-A0A2G9UL72-F1
#
_entry.id   AF-A0A2G9UL72-F1
#
_cell.length_a   1.000
_cell.length_b   1.000
_cell.length_c   1.000
_cell.angle_alpha   90.00
_cell.angle_beta   90.00
_cell.angle_gamma   90.00
#
_symmetry.space_group_name_H-M   'P 1'
#
loop_
_entity.id
_entity.type
_entity.pdbx_description
1 polymer ?
#
loop_
_entity_poly.entity_id
_entity_poly.type
_entity_poly.pdbx_seq_one_letter_code
_entity_poly.pdbx_strand_id
1 'polypeptide(L)'
;MERKMCAVTLMHEIPASEIRRRTGVRDVIETIYDSKKRWAGHVARLNDNHGEKLQYLMFADDILLIDNDPKELEKSLEIRSNASRSIGLEIHPGKTKWMKNNFTRDYCLRTKGSVIEEVPSYVYLGQAITMDNDLTIEIGRRRKAGWATFNKYRDVLTDKRLDTQIRARVFNTHVLPALVYRSETGSTIIDEERRLAST
;
A
#
# COMPACT_ATOMS: atom_id res chain seq x y z
N MET A 1 11.54 0.69 -15.70
CA MET A 1 12.23 1.97 -15.37
C MET A 1 13.76 1.91 -15.55
N GLU A 2 14.44 0.89 -15.01
CA GLU A 2 15.91 0.70 -15.09
C GLU A 2 16.46 0.80 -16.52
N ARG A 3 15.77 0.13 -17.47
CA ARG A 3 16.07 0.20 -18.91
C ARG A 3 16.10 1.62 -19.46
N LYS A 4 15.17 2.49 -19.04
CA LYS A 4 15.12 3.90 -19.48
C LYS A 4 16.33 4.69 -18.97
N MET A 5 16.83 4.40 -17.77
CA MET A 5 18.04 5.04 -17.24
C MET A 5 19.27 4.74 -18.10
N CYS A 6 19.33 3.53 -18.67
CA CYS A 6 20.45 3.09 -19.51
C CYS A 6 20.22 3.31 -21.01
N ALA A 7 19.07 3.85 -21.41
CA ALA A 7 18.64 3.93 -22.81
C ALA A 7 18.64 2.56 -23.55
N VAL A 8 18.35 1.48 -22.82
CA VAL A 8 18.31 0.10 -23.33
C VAL A 8 16.86 -0.30 -23.59
N THR A 9 16.60 -0.98 -24.70
CA THR A 9 15.26 -1.53 -25.03
C THR A 9 15.25 -3.06 -24.86
N LEU A 10 14.09 -3.70 -25.04
CA LEU A 10 14.00 -5.16 -25.02
C LEU A 10 14.78 -5.82 -26.17
N MET A 11 14.95 -5.13 -27.31
CA MET A 11 15.68 -5.61 -28.48
C MET A 11 17.18 -5.83 -28.22
N HIS A 12 17.72 -5.22 -27.17
CA HIS A 12 19.13 -5.39 -26.81
C HIS A 12 19.39 -6.70 -26.04
N GLU A 13 18.33 -7.45 -25.68
CA GLU A 13 18.40 -8.74 -24.98
C GLU A 13 19.20 -8.74 -23.67
N ILE A 14 19.48 -7.55 -23.11
CA ILE A 14 20.20 -7.42 -21.83
C ILE A 14 19.25 -7.80 -20.69
N PRO A 15 19.57 -8.79 -19.83
CA PRO A 15 18.76 -9.13 -18.67
C PRO A 15 18.67 -7.99 -17.65
N ALA A 16 17.57 -7.92 -16.89
CA ALA A 16 17.40 -6.88 -15.86
C ALA A 16 18.47 -6.99 -14.74
N SER A 17 18.85 -8.23 -14.37
CA SER A 17 19.95 -8.49 -13.44
C SER A 17 21.27 -7.86 -13.90
N GLU A 18 21.57 -7.92 -15.19
CA GLU A 18 22.77 -7.32 -15.77
C GLU A 18 22.72 -5.79 -15.75
N ILE A 19 21.54 -5.20 -16.03
CA ILE A 19 21.34 -3.75 -15.91
C ILE A 19 21.57 -3.29 -14.47
N ARG A 20 21.03 -4.01 -13.48
CA ARG A 20 21.23 -3.71 -12.06
C ARG A 20 22.69 -3.85 -11.64
N ARG A 21 23.37 -4.91 -12.09
CA ARG A 21 24.81 -5.11 -11.84
C ARG A 21 25.64 -3.94 -12.34
N ARG A 22 25.33 -3.41 -13.54
CA ARG A 22 26.03 -2.26 -14.12
C ARG A 22 25.66 -0.93 -13.45
N THR A 23 24.43 -0.79 -12.99
CA THR A 23 23.92 0.48 -12.49
C THR A 23 24.07 0.69 -11.00
N GLY A 24 24.03 -0.38 -10.19
CA GLY A 24 23.88 -0.28 -8.74
C GLY A 24 22.43 -0.08 -8.28
N VAL A 25 21.45 -0.17 -9.19
CA VAL A 25 20.03 -0.18 -8.79
C VAL A 25 19.74 -1.49 -8.05
N ARG A 26 19.08 -1.38 -6.89
CA ARG A 26 18.70 -2.54 -6.09
C ARG A 26 17.54 -3.29 -6.74
N ASP A 27 17.55 -4.61 -6.57
CA ASP A 27 16.44 -5.45 -7.02
C ASP A 27 15.19 -5.20 -6.16
N VAL A 28 14.05 -5.02 -6.83
CA VAL A 28 12.76 -4.76 -6.19
C VAL A 28 12.32 -5.94 -5.32
N ILE A 29 12.45 -7.17 -5.81
CA ILE A 29 12.10 -8.40 -5.10
C ILE A 29 12.98 -8.60 -3.88
N GLU A 30 14.29 -8.40 -4.04
CA GLU A 30 15.23 -8.47 -2.92
C GLU A 30 14.90 -7.43 -1.85
N THR A 31 14.56 -6.19 -2.27
CA THR A 31 14.17 -5.12 -1.37
C THR A 31 12.88 -5.44 -0.61
N ILE A 32 11.87 -6.04 -1.27
CA ILE A 32 10.63 -6.48 -0.64
C ILE A 32 10.93 -7.59 0.38
N TYR A 33 11.73 -8.58 -0.02
CA TYR A 33 12.11 -9.71 0.83
C TYR A 33 12.84 -9.27 2.11
N ASP A 34 13.80 -8.35 1.99
CA ASP A 34 14.49 -7.76 3.14
C ASP A 34 13.53 -6.98 4.06
N SER A 35 12.59 -6.25 3.48
CA SER A 35 11.59 -5.49 4.23
C SER A 35 10.65 -6.42 5.01
N LYS A 36 10.20 -7.52 4.38
CA LYS A 36 9.41 -8.58 5.03
C LYS A 36 10.16 -9.24 6.18
N LYS A 37 11.45 -9.56 6.01
CA LYS A 37 12.27 -10.13 7.11
C LYS A 37 12.37 -9.20 8.31
N ARG A 38 12.61 -7.90 8.06
CA ARG A 38 12.67 -6.89 9.13
C ARG A 38 11.34 -6.77 9.85
N TRP A 39 10.24 -6.76 9.10
CA TRP A 39 8.89 -6.73 9.65
C TRP A 39 8.57 -7.97 10.48
N ALA A 40 8.83 -9.18 9.96
CA ALA A 40 8.63 -10.42 10.70
C ALA A 40 9.45 -10.45 12.00
N GLY A 41 10.69 -9.95 11.97
CA GLY A 41 11.50 -9.79 13.16
C GLY A 41 10.88 -8.80 14.17
N HIS A 42 10.26 -7.71 13.70
CA HIS A 42 9.54 -6.77 14.57
C HIS A 42 8.33 -7.44 15.22
N VAL A 43 7.50 -8.14 14.44
CA VAL A 43 6.34 -8.88 14.94
C VAL A 43 6.75 -9.94 15.97
N ALA A 44 7.82 -10.69 15.72
CA ALA A 44 8.32 -11.71 16.65
C ALA A 44 8.83 -11.16 17.99
N ARG A 45 9.06 -9.85 18.10
CA ARG A 45 9.44 -9.17 19.35
C ARG A 45 8.24 -8.53 20.06
N LEU A 46 7.07 -8.53 19.45
CA LEU A 46 5.86 -8.10 20.13
C LEU A 46 5.48 -9.17 21.16
N ASN A 47 5.32 -8.75 22.42
CA ASN A 47 4.90 -9.62 23.53
C ASN A 47 3.38 -9.54 23.75
N ASP A 48 2.62 -9.26 22.69
CA ASP A 48 1.16 -9.16 22.71
C ASP A 48 0.54 -10.56 22.70
N ASN A 49 0.39 -11.13 23.91
CA ASN A 49 -0.31 -12.39 24.17
C ASN A 49 -1.84 -12.32 23.95
N HIS A 50 -2.34 -11.40 23.13
CA HIS A 50 -3.77 -11.20 22.95
C HIS A 50 -4.20 -11.75 21.59
N GLY A 51 -4.53 -13.04 21.56
CA GLY A 51 -5.34 -13.65 20.49
C GLY A 51 -6.80 -13.16 20.50
N GLU A 52 -7.03 -11.93 20.95
CA GLU A 52 -8.34 -11.31 21.06
C GLU A 52 -8.81 -10.81 19.70
N LYS A 53 -10.14 -10.72 19.52
CA LYS A 53 -10.76 -10.25 18.28
C LYS A 53 -10.32 -8.80 18.03
N LEU A 54 -9.66 -8.54 16.89
CA LEU A 54 -9.36 -7.19 16.43
C LEU A 54 -10.67 -6.44 16.13
N GLN A 55 -10.95 -5.37 16.88
CA GLN A 55 -12.18 -4.58 16.74
C GLN A 55 -11.98 -3.30 15.93
N TYR A 56 -10.81 -2.67 16.02
CA TYR A 56 -10.50 -1.44 15.30
C TYR A 56 -9.00 -1.19 15.17
N LEU A 57 -8.61 -0.41 14.17
CA LEU A 57 -7.27 0.17 14.00
C LEU A 57 -7.41 1.70 13.96
N MET A 58 -6.49 2.41 14.60
CA MET A 58 -6.50 3.87 14.64
C MET A 58 -5.13 4.43 14.35
N PHE A 59 -5.09 5.51 13.57
CA PHE A 59 -3.90 6.31 13.35
C PHE A 59 -4.30 7.77 13.11
N ALA A 60 -3.89 8.67 14.00
CA ALA A 60 -4.34 10.07 14.01
C ALA A 60 -5.89 10.17 13.92
N ASP A 61 -6.41 10.80 12.87
CA ASP A 61 -7.84 10.97 12.58
C ASP A 61 -8.47 9.80 11.80
N ASP A 62 -7.67 8.88 11.27
CA ASP A 62 -8.15 7.72 10.52
C ASP A 62 -8.47 6.55 11.46
N ILE A 63 -9.70 6.02 11.36
CA ILE A 63 -10.19 4.89 12.15
C ILE A 63 -10.77 3.82 11.21
N LEU A 64 -10.29 2.59 11.32
CA LEU A 64 -10.87 1.40 10.71
C LEU A 64 -11.64 0.60 11.77
N LEU A 65 -12.92 0.31 11.50
CA LEU A 65 -13.76 -0.52 12.36
C LEU A 65 -13.98 -1.89 11.71
N ILE A 66 -13.94 -2.95 12.49
CA ILE A 66 -14.08 -4.33 12.01
C ILE A 66 -15.13 -5.03 12.87
N ASP A 67 -16.18 -5.55 12.22
CA ASP A 67 -17.12 -6.44 12.87
C ASP A 67 -17.64 -7.52 11.91
N ASN A 68 -18.20 -8.58 12.49
CA ASN A 68 -18.78 -9.72 11.77
C ASN A 68 -20.27 -9.50 11.46
N ASP A 69 -20.91 -8.51 12.11
CA ASP A 69 -22.30 -8.16 11.89
C ASP A 69 -22.43 -6.66 11.57
N PRO A 70 -23.11 -6.28 10.47
CA PRO A 70 -23.21 -4.89 10.08
C PRO A 70 -24.03 -4.02 11.05
N LYS A 71 -24.92 -4.59 11.86
CA LYS A 71 -25.65 -3.82 12.89
C LYS A 71 -24.72 -3.48 14.07
N GLU A 72 -23.86 -4.41 14.47
CA GLU A 72 -22.85 -4.14 15.50
C GLU A 72 -21.79 -3.13 15.01
N LEU A 73 -21.45 -3.17 13.72
CA LEU A 73 -20.61 -2.16 13.09
C LEU A 73 -21.26 -0.76 13.11
N GLU A 74 -22.56 -0.68 12.78
CA GLU A 74 -23.34 0.56 12.82
C GLU A 74 -23.41 1.15 14.24
N LYS A 75 -23.69 0.32 15.25
CA LYS A 75 -23.65 0.72 16.67
C LYS A 75 -22.27 1.23 17.07
N SER A 76 -21.22 0.51 16.68
CA SER A 76 -19.82 0.88 16.97
C SER A 76 -19.42 2.22 16.36
N LEU A 77 -19.96 2.52 15.17
CA LEU A 77 -19.79 3.82 14.52
C LEU A 77 -20.57 4.92 15.24
N GLU A 78 -21.80 4.66 15.66
CA GLU A 78 -22.63 5.63 16.39
C GLU A 78 -22.01 6.02 17.73
N ILE A 79 -21.50 5.05 18.51
CA ILE A 79 -20.78 5.28 19.77
C ILE A 79 -19.60 6.25 19.54
N ARG A 80 -18.79 5.99 18.51
CA ARG A 80 -17.63 6.85 18.18
C ARG A 80 -18.04 8.21 17.65
N SER A 81 -19.13 8.29 16.88
CA SER A 81 -19.69 9.56 16.42
C SER A 81 -20.12 10.45 17.58
N ASN A 82 -20.79 9.86 18.58
CA ASN A 82 -21.23 10.57 19.77
C ASN A 82 -20.06 10.98 20.67
N ALA A 83 -19.08 10.10 20.86
CA ALA A 83 -17.86 10.41 21.62
C ALA A 83 -16.99 11.48 20.93
N SER A 84 -16.92 11.49 19.60
CA SER A 84 -16.19 12.54 18.86
C SER A 84 -16.89 13.89 19.04
N ARG A 85 -18.23 13.91 18.97
CA ARG A 85 -19.00 15.15 19.13
C ARG A 85 -18.89 15.74 20.54
N SER A 86 -18.81 14.90 21.58
CA SER A 86 -18.68 15.41 22.96
C SER A 86 -17.37 16.17 23.19
N ILE A 87 -16.35 15.94 22.37
CA ILE A 87 -15.08 16.67 22.37
C ILE A 87 -14.97 17.72 21.23
N GLY A 88 -16.07 18.01 20.54
CA GLY A 88 -16.12 19.03 19.47
C GLY A 88 -15.59 18.56 18.11
N LEU A 89 -15.42 17.26 17.89
CA LEU A 89 -15.01 16.68 16.59
C LEU A 89 -16.20 16.08 15.84
N GLU A 90 -16.12 16.07 14.51
CA GLU A 90 -17.14 15.48 13.65
C GLU A 90 -16.53 14.52 12.61
N ILE A 91 -17.18 13.36 12.45
CA ILE A 91 -16.84 12.38 11.42
C ILE A 91 -17.26 12.93 10.05
N HIS A 92 -16.33 12.97 9.11
CA HIS A 92 -16.56 13.49 7.77
C HIS A 92 -17.36 12.48 6.90
N PRO A 93 -18.65 12.73 6.60
CA PRO A 93 -19.53 11.74 5.96
C PRO A 93 -19.07 11.35 4.55
N GLY A 94 -18.45 12.28 3.81
CA GLY A 94 -17.94 11.98 2.46
C GLY A 94 -16.68 11.09 2.41
N LYS A 95 -15.92 11.02 3.52
CA LYS A 95 -14.68 10.23 3.62
C LYS A 95 -14.94 8.87 4.25
N THR A 96 -15.95 8.76 5.11
CA THR A 96 -16.37 7.48 5.69
C THR A 96 -17.00 6.61 4.62
N LYS A 97 -16.43 5.41 4.45
CA LYS A 97 -16.92 4.35 3.57
C LYS A 97 -17.04 3.06 4.36
N TRP A 98 -17.81 2.12 3.87
CA TRP A 98 -17.85 0.77 4.43
C TRP A 98 -17.68 -0.28 3.34
N MET A 99 -17.32 -1.48 3.74
CA MET A 99 -17.04 -2.61 2.86
C MET A 99 -17.64 -3.87 3.49
N LYS A 100 -18.06 -4.84 2.66
CA LYS A 100 -18.61 -6.11 3.13
C LYS A 100 -18.08 -7.26 2.29
N ASN A 101 -17.97 -8.45 2.89
CA ASN A 101 -17.63 -9.66 2.14
C ASN A 101 -18.89 -10.28 1.51
N ASN A 102 -18.69 -11.27 0.64
CA ASN A 102 -19.78 -11.99 -0.04
C ASN A 102 -20.68 -12.81 0.89
N PHE A 103 -20.28 -13.01 2.16
CA PHE A 103 -21.07 -13.72 3.16
C PHE A 103 -22.03 -12.78 3.93
N THR A 104 -21.81 -11.48 3.83
CA THR A 104 -22.65 -10.48 4.48
C THR A 104 -23.91 -10.27 3.64
N ARG A 105 -25.08 -10.40 4.28
CA ARG A 105 -26.36 -10.12 3.63
C ARG A 105 -26.45 -8.66 3.20
N ASP A 106 -27.34 -8.36 2.27
CA ASP A 106 -27.62 -6.98 1.91
C ASP A 106 -28.05 -6.17 3.13
N TYR A 107 -27.34 -5.06 3.33
CA TYR A 107 -27.50 -4.17 4.47
C TYR A 107 -27.24 -2.74 4.02
N CYS A 108 -27.97 -1.80 4.57
CA CYS A 108 -27.81 -0.38 4.30
C CYS A 108 -27.23 0.27 5.56
N LEU A 109 -25.90 0.41 5.60
CA LEU A 109 -25.21 0.98 6.76
C LEU A 109 -25.42 2.49 6.81
N ARG A 110 -25.86 2.97 7.98
CA ARG A 110 -26.24 4.36 8.18
C ARG A 110 -25.48 4.99 9.34
N THR A 111 -25.24 6.29 9.24
CA THR A 111 -24.79 7.10 10.38
C THR A 111 -25.55 8.42 10.37
N LYS A 112 -26.12 8.80 11.52
CA LYS A 112 -26.94 10.02 11.66
C LYS A 112 -28.06 10.12 10.59
N GLY A 113 -28.63 8.99 10.18
CA GLY A 113 -29.67 8.91 9.14
C GLY A 113 -29.16 8.93 7.69
N SER A 114 -27.89 9.29 7.45
CA SER A 114 -27.27 9.25 6.12
C SER A 114 -26.72 7.86 5.80
N VAL A 115 -26.93 7.40 4.57
CA VAL A 115 -26.36 6.14 4.08
C VAL A 115 -24.86 6.31 3.85
N ILE A 116 -24.07 5.36 4.34
CA ILE A 116 -22.64 5.29 4.06
C ILE A 116 -22.45 4.51 2.76
N GLU A 117 -21.65 5.07 1.86
CA GLU A 117 -21.34 4.43 0.59
C GLU A 117 -20.57 3.11 0.81
N GLU A 118 -21.10 2.03 0.24
CA GLU A 118 -20.44 0.73 0.14
C GLU A 118 -19.43 0.79 -1.01
N VAL A 119 -18.16 0.43 -0.75
CA VAL A 119 -17.10 0.44 -1.77
C VAL A 119 -16.44 -0.94 -1.91
N PRO A 120 -15.99 -1.34 -3.10
CA PRO A 120 -15.30 -2.62 -3.30
C PRO A 120 -13.85 -2.61 -2.78
N SER A 121 -13.25 -1.42 -2.68
CA SER A 121 -11.90 -1.24 -2.16
C SER A 121 -11.77 0.13 -1.49
N TYR A 122 -10.91 0.22 -0.48
CA TYR A 122 -10.62 1.47 0.21
C TYR A 122 -9.12 1.60 0.49
N VAL A 123 -8.60 2.82 0.52
CA VAL A 123 -7.18 3.07 0.80
C VAL A 123 -7.03 3.50 2.25
N TYR A 124 -6.50 2.63 3.08
CA TYR A 124 -6.19 2.93 4.48
C TYR A 124 -4.68 3.07 4.67
N LEU A 125 -4.24 4.22 5.20
CA LEU A 125 -2.83 4.56 5.44
C LEU A 125 -1.89 4.34 4.24
N GLY A 126 -2.43 4.48 3.03
CA GLY A 126 -1.71 4.37 1.78
C GLY A 126 -1.68 2.96 1.16
N GLN A 127 -2.31 1.95 1.76
CA GLN A 127 -2.50 0.62 1.18
C GLN A 127 -3.97 0.41 0.79
N ALA A 128 -4.21 -0.07 -0.43
CA ALA A 128 -5.53 -0.50 -0.83
C ALA A 128 -5.90 -1.82 -0.14
N ILE A 129 -7.10 -1.85 0.44
CA ILE A 129 -7.71 -2.99 1.11
C ILE A 129 -8.90 -3.43 0.26
N THR A 130 -9.05 -4.74 0.11
CA THR A 130 -10.22 -5.40 -0.49
C THR A 130 -10.65 -6.56 0.41
N MET A 131 -11.90 -7.01 0.28
CA MET A 131 -12.42 -8.11 1.11
C MET A 131 -11.93 -9.49 0.67
N ASP A 132 -11.44 -9.61 -0.56
CA ASP A 132 -10.90 -10.83 -1.18
C ASP A 132 -9.36 -10.84 -1.24
N ASN A 133 -8.70 -9.84 -0.66
CA ASN A 133 -7.25 -9.66 -0.71
C ASN A 133 -6.68 -9.60 -2.16
N ASP A 134 -7.43 -9.02 -3.10
CA ASP A 134 -6.95 -8.68 -4.44
C ASP A 134 -5.87 -7.60 -4.39
N LEU A 135 -4.62 -8.05 -4.53
CA LEU A 135 -3.45 -7.18 -4.55
C LEU A 135 -3.27 -6.45 -5.90
N THR A 136 -4.08 -6.74 -6.92
CA THR A 136 -3.97 -6.09 -8.25
C THR A 136 -4.15 -4.59 -8.14
N ILE A 137 -5.10 -4.13 -7.32
CA ILE A 137 -5.35 -2.70 -7.07
C ILE A 137 -4.12 -2.06 -6.43
N GLU A 138 -3.57 -2.68 -5.39
CA GLU A 138 -2.41 -2.15 -4.66
C GLU A 138 -1.15 -2.13 -5.54
N ILE A 139 -0.87 -3.22 -6.26
CA ILE A 139 0.24 -3.29 -7.22
C ILE A 139 0.12 -2.18 -8.26
N GLY A 140 -1.08 -1.98 -8.82
CA GLY A 140 -1.33 -0.89 -9.78
C GLY A 140 -1.03 0.48 -9.19
N ARG A 141 -1.42 0.74 -7.93
CA ARG A 141 -1.14 2.00 -7.23
C ARG A 141 0.35 2.21 -6.98
N ARG A 142 1.07 1.18 -6.52
CA ARG A 142 2.52 1.22 -6.32
C ARG A 142 3.30 1.45 -7.61
N ARG A 143 2.91 0.78 -8.69
CA ARG A 143 3.50 1.02 -10.03
C ARG A 143 3.30 2.48 -10.47
N LYS A 144 2.09 3.02 -10.32
CA LYS A 144 1.80 4.44 -10.64
C LYS A 144 2.64 5.40 -9.78
N ALA A 145 2.75 5.13 -8.47
CA ALA A 145 3.56 5.94 -7.56
C ALA A 145 5.06 5.91 -7.92
N GLY A 146 5.58 4.72 -8.24
CA GLY A 146 6.94 4.55 -8.75
C GLY A 146 7.18 5.33 -10.04
N TRP A 147 6.28 5.23 -11.02
CA TRP A 147 6.38 5.96 -12.29
C TRP A 147 6.25 7.47 -12.10
N ALA A 148 5.35 7.94 -11.24
CA ALA A 148 5.21 9.35 -10.92
C ALA A 148 6.52 9.90 -10.31
N THR A 149 7.13 9.14 -9.40
CA THR A 149 8.41 9.50 -8.78
C THR A 149 9.56 9.46 -9.78
N PHE A 150 9.60 8.44 -10.65
CA PHE A 150 10.59 8.35 -11.72
C PHE A 150 10.49 9.56 -12.66
N ASN A 151 9.28 9.93 -13.07
CA ASN A 151 9.05 11.06 -13.96
C ASN A 151 9.43 12.40 -13.30
N LYS A 152 9.20 12.55 -11.98
CA LYS A 152 9.65 13.72 -11.21
C LYS A 152 11.17 13.90 -11.26
N TYR A 153 11.94 12.81 -11.25
CA TYR A 153 13.40 12.85 -11.28
C TYR A 153 13.98 12.45 -12.65
N ARG A 154 13.17 12.51 -13.71
CA ARG A 154 13.53 11.97 -15.03
C ARG A 154 14.82 12.57 -15.57
N ASP A 155 15.00 13.88 -15.42
CA ASP A 155 16.16 14.60 -15.96
C ASP A 155 17.45 14.06 -15.33
N VAL A 156 17.46 13.86 -14.01
CA VAL A 156 18.59 13.27 -13.30
C VAL A 156 18.77 11.79 -13.65
N LEU A 157 17.67 11.01 -13.65
CA LEU A 157 17.71 9.56 -13.85
C LEU A 157 18.09 9.15 -15.28
N THR A 158 17.93 10.04 -16.26
CA THR A 158 18.21 9.77 -17.68
C THR A 158 19.38 10.56 -18.26
N ASP A 159 19.94 11.52 -17.51
CA ASP A 159 21.14 12.26 -17.94
C ASP A 159 22.35 11.32 -18.01
N LYS A 160 22.92 11.15 -19.21
CA LYS A 160 24.10 10.31 -19.45
C LYS A 160 25.41 10.95 -19.01
N ARG A 161 25.41 12.25 -18.72
CA ARG A 161 26.58 12.99 -18.22
C ARG A 161 26.83 12.71 -16.73
N LEU A 162 25.78 12.30 -16.01
CA LEU A 162 25.87 11.95 -14.61
C LEU A 162 26.40 10.53 -14.43
N ASP A 163 27.22 10.38 -13.39
CA ASP A 163 27.72 9.07 -13.00
C ASP A 163 26.58 8.09 -12.71
N THR A 164 26.79 6.83 -13.10
CA THR A 164 25.75 5.82 -13.00
C THR A 164 25.38 5.50 -11.55
N GLN A 165 26.34 5.58 -10.61
CA GLN A 165 26.07 5.39 -9.19
C GLN A 165 25.22 6.53 -8.61
N ILE A 166 25.42 7.77 -9.07
CA ILE A 166 24.58 8.90 -8.65
C ILE A 166 23.13 8.66 -9.08
N ARG A 167 22.92 8.26 -10.33
CA ARG A 167 21.56 7.97 -10.85
C ARG A 167 20.91 6.79 -10.12
N ALA A 168 21.67 5.73 -9.86
CA ALA A 168 21.18 4.60 -9.09
C ALA A 168 20.85 4.97 -7.64
N ARG A 169 21.64 5.85 -7.01
CA ARG A 169 21.34 6.37 -5.68
C ARG A 169 20.01 7.12 -5.67
N VAL A 170 19.79 8.02 -6.63
CA VAL A 170 18.50 8.75 -6.76
C VAL A 170 17.34 7.77 -6.96
N PHE A 171 17.52 6.76 -7.82
CA PHE A 171 16.50 5.71 -8.01
C PHE A 171 16.20 4.95 -6.71
N ASN A 172 17.25 4.45 -6.06
CA ASN A 172 17.17 3.64 -4.84
C ASN A 172 16.61 4.41 -3.64
N THR A 173 16.77 5.74 -3.60
CA THR A 173 16.30 6.61 -2.51
C THR A 173 14.90 7.16 -2.76
N HIS A 174 14.44 7.30 -4.00
CA HIS A 174 13.16 7.96 -4.30
C HIS A 174 12.17 7.04 -5.00
N VAL A 175 12.58 6.43 -6.10
CA VAL A 175 11.69 5.61 -6.94
C VAL A 175 11.40 4.27 -6.28
N LEU A 176 12.44 3.60 -5.78
CA LEU A 176 12.31 2.28 -5.18
C LEU A 176 11.41 2.29 -3.93
N PRO A 177 11.55 3.21 -2.96
CA PRO A 177 10.62 3.29 -1.83
C PRO A 177 9.17 3.52 -2.25
N ALA A 178 8.91 4.32 -3.29
CA ALA A 178 7.57 4.54 -3.80
C ALA A 178 6.94 3.27 -4.43
N LEU A 179 7.78 2.39 -5.00
CA LEU A 179 7.36 1.09 -5.56
C LEU A 179 7.08 0.06 -4.47
N VAL A 180 7.88 0.02 -3.40
CA VAL A 180 7.82 -1.06 -2.40
C VAL A 180 7.10 -0.67 -1.10
N TYR A 181 6.57 0.55 -1.01
CA TYR A 181 5.88 1.01 0.20
C TYR A 181 4.77 0.03 0.62
N ARG A 182 4.82 -0.44 1.88
CA ARG A 182 3.88 -1.41 2.48
C ARG A 182 3.87 -2.80 1.84
N SER A 183 4.88 -3.15 1.05
CA SER A 183 5.05 -4.51 0.56
C SER A 183 5.44 -5.50 1.66
N GLU A 184 6.02 -5.00 2.76
CA GLU A 184 6.44 -5.78 3.93
C GLU A 184 5.29 -6.38 4.73
N THR A 185 4.11 -5.73 4.70
CA THR A 185 2.88 -6.18 5.37
C THR A 185 1.96 -6.97 4.43
N GLY A 186 2.30 -7.09 3.15
CA GLY A 186 1.48 -7.79 2.17
C GLY A 186 1.65 -9.30 2.24
N SER A 187 0.54 -10.04 2.14
CA SER A 187 0.53 -11.48 1.86
C SER A 187 0.87 -11.78 0.38
N THR A 188 1.78 -11.01 -0.22
CA THR A 188 2.12 -11.13 -1.63
C THR A 188 2.79 -12.47 -1.91
N ILE A 189 2.32 -13.16 -2.95
CA ILE A 189 3.01 -14.32 -3.54
C ILE A 189 4.09 -13.80 -4.49
N ILE A 190 5.17 -14.56 -4.69
CA ILE A 190 6.33 -14.19 -5.53
C ILE A 190 5.91 -13.63 -6.91
N ASP A 191 4.84 -14.15 -7.52
CA ASP A 191 4.36 -13.69 -8.82
C ASP A 191 3.76 -12.28 -8.82
N GLU A 192 3.21 -11.83 -7.68
CA GLU A 192 2.70 -10.47 -7.50
C GLU A 192 3.85 -9.47 -7.31
N GLU A 193 4.90 -9.88 -6.62
CA GLU A 193 6.13 -9.10 -6.48
C GLU A 193 6.82 -8.94 -7.83
N ARG A 194 6.84 -9.99 -8.67
CA ARG A 194 7.33 -9.91 -10.06
C ARG A 194 6.56 -8.89 -10.90
N ARG A 195 5.25 -8.70 -10.66
CA ARG A 195 4.45 -7.65 -11.34
C ARG A 195 4.85 -6.23 -10.93
N LEU A 196 5.37 -6.03 -9.73
CA LEU A 196 5.97 -4.74 -9.32
C LEU A 196 7.33 -4.53 -10.03
N ALA A 197 8.13 -5.58 -10.11
CA ALA A 197 9.47 -5.55 -10.72
C ALA A 197 9.46 -5.42 -12.25
N SER A 198 8.36 -5.77 -12.94
CA SER A 198 8.24 -5.70 -14.41
C SER A 198 7.85 -4.31 -14.95
N THR A 199 8.15 -3.24 -14.20
CA THR A 199 7.92 -1.84 -14.60
C THR A 199 9.06 -1.21 -15.38
#